data_AF-A0ABC9VJY7-F1
#
_entry.id   AF-A0ABC9VJY7-F1
#
_cell.length_a   1.000
_cell.length_b   1.000
_cell.length_c   1.000
_cell.angle_alpha   90.00
_cell.angle_beta   90.00
_cell.angle_gamma   90.00
#
_symmetry.space_group_name_H-M   'P 1'
#
loop_
_entity.id
_entity.type
_entity.pdbx_description
1 polymer ?
#
loop_
_entity_poly.entity_id
_entity_poly.type
_entity_poly.pdbx_seq_one_letter_code
_entity_poly.pdbx_strand_id
1 'polypeptide(L)'
;MQQYGEEKNRATWAMHLGIVKAAIKQPKKTHNVTVSGYTKKGKPYSYDFKYADLADVDKAVMDAIRDTEEDGKPLLTYMFDIDNGADGVSVQTLIIDTTTGFMVRSNKVWFRNANVGDAQGTAGLISYAKRYSLSAAFGIASEDDEDAKGLPQQGPEVDDDALHAIWHAYLNHDPAATDWIHKSHDAETANKIIQLSNNYKKKQQNAQKAQRAKELKAKHDKARDDAIRKIVDGTTDDKKSETDSGETKQQDLFGDILG
;
A
#
# COMPACT_ATOMS: atom_id res chain seq x y z
N MET A 1 -20.28 -5.84 25.71
CA MET A 1 -21.26 -4.80 26.06
C MET A 1 -21.58 -4.92 27.54
N GLN A 2 -21.65 -3.80 28.26
CA GLN A 2 -21.99 -3.75 29.68
C GLN A 2 -23.42 -3.21 29.83
N GLN A 3 -24.20 -3.77 30.74
CA GLN A 3 -25.62 -3.45 30.93
C GLN A 3 -25.83 -2.82 32.31
N TYR A 4 -26.74 -1.85 32.40
CA TYR A 4 -27.05 -1.11 33.62
C TYR A 4 -28.56 -0.88 33.71
N GLY A 5 -29.13 -1.07 34.90
CA GLY A 5 -30.56 -0.97 35.16
C GLY A 5 -31.17 -2.30 35.60
N GLU A 6 -32.50 -2.33 35.71
CA GLU A 6 -33.22 -3.53 36.14
C GLU A 6 -33.32 -4.55 35.00
N GLU A 7 -32.94 -5.81 35.24
CA GLU A 7 -32.91 -6.87 34.20
C GLU A 7 -34.27 -7.07 33.50
N LYS A 8 -35.38 -6.84 34.21
CA LYS A 8 -36.74 -6.93 33.64
C LYS A 8 -36.96 -5.97 32.45
N ASN A 9 -36.18 -4.87 32.37
CA ASN A 9 -36.28 -3.85 31.32
C ASN A 9 -35.42 -4.19 30.09
N ARG A 10 -34.58 -5.23 30.15
CA ARG A 10 -33.68 -5.60 29.06
C ARG A 10 -34.42 -5.95 27.76
N ALA A 11 -35.58 -6.61 27.87
CA ALA A 11 -36.40 -6.96 26.73
C ALA A 11 -36.99 -5.72 26.03
N THR A 12 -37.51 -4.76 26.82
CA THR A 12 -38.00 -3.47 26.33
C THR A 12 -36.90 -2.70 25.62
N TRP A 13 -35.71 -2.58 26.23
CA TRP A 13 -34.55 -1.94 25.61
C TRP A 13 -34.19 -2.58 24.26
N ALA A 14 -34.18 -3.92 24.18
CA ALA A 14 -33.85 -4.61 22.95
C ALA A 14 -34.89 -4.37 21.84
N MET A 15 -36.18 -4.30 22.21
CA MET A 15 -37.26 -3.97 21.30
C MET A 15 -37.14 -2.52 20.79
N HIS A 16 -36.91 -1.56 21.68
CA HIS A 16 -36.71 -0.16 21.32
C HIS A 16 -35.48 0.04 20.42
N LEU A 17 -34.37 -0.64 20.72
CA LEU A 17 -33.21 -0.65 19.82
C LEU A 17 -33.55 -1.25 18.45
N GLY A 18 -34.33 -2.33 18.40
CA GLY A 18 -34.81 -2.91 17.14
C GLY A 18 -35.62 -1.92 16.31
N ILE A 19 -36.56 -1.22 16.95
CA ILE A 19 -37.43 -0.20 16.33
C ILE A 19 -36.60 0.95 15.78
N VAL A 20 -35.72 1.53 16.60
CA VAL A 20 -34.84 2.64 16.18
C VAL A 20 -33.95 2.20 15.02
N LYS A 21 -33.30 1.03 15.12
CA LYS A 21 -32.43 0.53 14.03
C LYS A 21 -33.18 0.30 12.73
N ALA A 22 -34.43 -0.15 12.78
CA ALA A 22 -35.25 -0.34 11.59
C ALA A 22 -35.62 1.00 10.91
N ALA A 23 -35.69 2.09 11.68
CA ALA A 23 -35.96 3.43 11.16
C ALA A 23 -34.72 4.15 10.60
N ILE A 24 -33.50 3.65 10.88
CA ILE A 24 -32.27 4.27 10.39
C ILE A 24 -32.18 4.19 8.87
N LYS A 25 -32.12 5.36 8.24
CA LYS A 25 -31.72 5.51 6.84
C LYS A 25 -30.20 5.63 6.80
N GLN A 26 -29.54 4.70 6.10
CA GLN A 26 -28.08 4.70 6.01
C GLN A 26 -27.57 6.05 5.46
N PRO A 27 -26.56 6.66 6.11
CA PRO A 27 -26.06 7.96 5.70
C PRO A 27 -25.40 7.87 4.33
N LYS A 28 -25.46 8.97 3.57
CA LYS A 28 -24.79 9.05 2.26
C LYS A 28 -23.29 9.26 2.49
N LYS A 29 -22.47 8.56 1.70
CA LYS A 29 -21.01 8.70 1.71
C LYS A 29 -20.61 9.89 0.83
N THR A 30 -20.81 11.10 1.34
CA THR A 30 -20.61 12.34 0.58
C THR A 30 -19.18 12.87 0.61
N HIS A 31 -18.37 12.43 1.56
CA HIS A 31 -16.98 12.87 1.68
C HIS A 31 -16.05 11.94 0.93
N ASN A 32 -15.13 12.53 0.16
CA ASN A 32 -14.08 11.83 -0.56
C ASN A 32 -12.73 12.29 -0.02
N VAL A 33 -11.87 11.34 0.33
CA VAL A 33 -10.48 11.61 0.70
C VAL A 33 -9.56 10.73 -0.12
N THR A 34 -8.53 11.35 -0.69
CA THR A 34 -7.43 10.61 -1.32
C THR A 34 -6.36 10.34 -0.27
N VAL A 35 -6.11 9.06 0.01
CA VAL A 35 -5.01 8.63 0.89
C VAL A 35 -3.84 8.24 0.00
N SER A 36 -2.73 8.96 0.12
CA SER A 36 -1.49 8.66 -0.58
C SER A 36 -0.33 8.46 0.40
N GLY A 37 0.56 7.52 0.08
CA GLY A 37 1.75 7.28 0.90
C GLY A 37 2.72 6.31 0.24
N TYR A 38 3.64 5.78 1.04
CA TYR A 38 4.59 4.76 0.58
C TYR A 38 4.38 3.47 1.37
N THR A 39 4.40 2.34 0.67
CA THR A 39 4.41 1.01 1.28
C THR A 39 5.72 0.79 2.05
N LYS A 40 5.77 -0.23 2.91
CA LYS A 40 7.01 -0.67 3.60
C LYS A 40 8.18 -0.96 2.65
N LYS A 41 7.88 -1.27 1.37
CA LYS A 41 8.87 -1.52 0.30
C LYS A 41 9.19 -0.25 -0.52
N GLY A 42 8.76 0.93 -0.07
CA GLY A 42 9.01 2.21 -0.73
C GLY A 42 8.18 2.48 -1.99
N LYS A 43 7.21 1.62 -2.34
CA LYS A 43 6.32 1.88 -3.49
C LYS A 43 5.24 2.89 -3.11
N PRO A 44 4.99 3.92 -3.92
CA PRO A 44 3.88 4.84 -3.68
C PRO A 44 2.55 4.12 -3.85
N TYR A 45 1.55 4.48 -3.04
CA TYR A 45 0.17 4.08 -3.19
C TYR A 45 -0.72 5.32 -3.11
N SER A 46 -1.87 5.25 -3.77
CA SER A 46 -2.93 6.26 -3.67
C SER A 46 -4.26 5.54 -3.86
N TYR A 47 -5.22 5.80 -2.98
CA TYR A 47 -6.60 5.35 -3.15
C TYR A 47 -7.57 6.42 -2.68
N ASP A 48 -8.72 6.48 -3.33
CA ASP A 48 -9.82 7.34 -2.94
C ASP A 48 -10.75 6.56 -2.03
N PHE A 49 -11.15 7.16 -0.93
CA PHE A 49 -12.04 6.56 0.06
C PHE A 49 -13.25 7.46 0.28
N LYS A 50 -14.44 6.86 0.20
CA LYS A 50 -15.70 7.54 0.45
C LYS A 50 -16.26 7.17 1.80
N TYR A 51 -16.72 8.17 2.55
CA TYR A 51 -17.31 7.94 3.86
C TYR A 51 -18.41 8.95 4.21
N ALA A 52 -19.26 8.55 5.15
CA ALA A 52 -20.13 9.43 5.92
C ALA A 52 -19.32 9.95 7.13
N ASP A 53 -19.34 11.25 7.40
CA ASP A 53 -18.63 11.78 8.57
C ASP A 53 -19.43 11.54 9.86
N LEU A 54 -18.91 12.01 10.99
CA LEU A 54 -19.60 11.88 12.27
C LEU A 54 -20.97 12.60 12.25
N ALA A 55 -21.09 13.75 11.58
CA ALA A 55 -22.33 14.52 11.53
C ALA A 55 -23.39 13.80 10.71
N ASP A 56 -23.02 13.17 9.59
CA ASP A 56 -23.91 12.36 8.77
C ASP A 56 -24.43 11.14 9.53
N VAL A 57 -23.54 10.45 10.27
CA VAL A 57 -23.90 9.29 11.10
C VAL A 57 -24.78 9.70 12.28
N ASP A 58 -24.41 10.75 13.01
CA ASP A 58 -25.18 11.31 14.12
C ASP A 58 -26.59 11.73 13.66
N LYS A 59 -26.67 12.42 12.53
CA LYS A 59 -27.95 12.80 11.93
C LYS A 59 -28.81 11.58 11.60
N ALA A 60 -28.25 10.54 10.99
CA ALA A 60 -29.00 9.33 10.65
C ALA A 60 -29.59 8.64 11.89
N VAL A 61 -28.82 8.56 12.99
CA VAL A 61 -29.29 8.00 14.26
C VAL A 61 -30.35 8.89 14.90
N MET A 62 -30.10 10.20 14.97
CA MET A 62 -31.00 11.15 15.63
C MET A 62 -32.30 11.35 14.86
N ASP A 63 -32.28 11.30 13.52
CA ASP A 63 -33.49 11.26 12.70
C ASP A 63 -34.33 10.03 13.06
N ALA A 64 -33.73 8.84 13.11
CA ALA A 64 -34.44 7.60 13.45
C ALA A 64 -35.02 7.64 14.87
N ILE A 65 -34.25 8.14 15.85
CA ILE A 65 -34.72 8.32 17.23
C ILE A 65 -35.94 9.26 17.29
N ARG A 66 -35.95 10.36 16.53
CA ARG A 66 -37.11 11.27 16.50
C ARG A 66 -38.31 10.68 15.77
N ASP A 67 -38.08 9.83 14.79
CA ASP A 67 -39.14 9.14 14.05
C ASP A 67 -39.74 7.95 14.84
N THR A 68 -39.16 7.61 16.00
CA THR A 68 -39.62 6.51 16.85
C THR A 68 -39.90 6.98 18.28
N GLU A 69 -41.17 7.02 18.65
CA GLU A 69 -41.61 7.52 19.95
C GLU A 69 -42.69 6.66 20.61
N GLU A 70 -42.77 6.75 21.92
CA GLU A 70 -43.86 6.24 22.76
C GLU A 70 -44.35 7.41 23.62
N ASP A 71 -45.67 7.65 23.64
CA ASP A 71 -46.31 8.77 24.34
C ASP A 71 -45.68 10.16 24.04
N GLY A 72 -45.27 10.37 22.77
CA GLY A 72 -44.66 11.63 22.33
C GLY A 72 -43.24 11.85 22.84
N LYS A 73 -42.56 10.79 23.31
CA LYS A 73 -41.16 10.82 23.76
C LYS A 73 -40.31 9.84 22.94
N PRO A 74 -39.09 10.20 22.54
CA PRO A 74 -38.21 9.31 21.81
C PRO A 74 -37.92 8.04 22.61
N LEU A 75 -37.90 6.87 21.98
CA LEU A 75 -37.67 5.59 22.68
C LEU A 75 -36.26 5.47 23.28
N LEU A 76 -35.25 6.01 22.58
CA LEU A 76 -33.85 5.93 22.95
C LEU A 76 -33.19 7.31 22.95
N THR A 77 -32.08 7.39 23.68
CA THR A 77 -31.05 8.42 23.50
C THR A 77 -29.67 7.77 23.61
N TYR A 78 -28.60 8.51 23.31
CA TYR A 78 -27.25 8.02 23.50
C TYR A 78 -26.29 9.11 23.97
N MET A 79 -25.18 8.67 24.54
CA MET A 79 -24.03 9.50 24.85
C MET A 79 -22.73 8.75 24.60
N PHE A 80 -21.63 9.50 24.49
CA PHE A 80 -20.30 8.92 24.36
C PHE A 80 -19.59 8.91 25.71
N ASP A 81 -19.04 7.76 26.07
CA ASP A 81 -18.00 7.66 27.08
C ASP A 81 -16.65 7.68 26.38
N ILE A 82 -15.81 8.67 26.72
CA ILE A 82 -14.57 8.98 26.03
C ILE A 82 -13.43 8.95 27.04
N ASP A 83 -12.43 8.15 26.74
CA ASP A 83 -11.20 8.07 27.51
C ASP A 83 -10.04 8.45 26.59
N ASN A 84 -9.43 9.59 26.87
CA ASN A 84 -8.26 10.13 26.16
C ASN A 84 -7.01 9.87 27.00
N GLY A 85 -6.56 8.62 26.98
CA GLY A 85 -5.40 8.16 27.72
C GLY A 85 -4.07 8.54 27.06
N ALA A 86 -2.97 8.23 27.75
CA ALA A 86 -1.62 8.59 27.32
C ALA A 86 -1.20 7.99 25.96
N ASP A 87 -1.79 6.86 25.56
CA ASP A 87 -1.39 6.14 24.34
C ASP A 87 -2.45 6.18 23.23
N GLY A 88 -3.62 6.74 23.51
CA GLY A 88 -4.73 6.67 22.58
C GLY A 88 -6.07 7.13 23.11
N VAL A 89 -7.01 7.18 22.18
CA VAL A 89 -8.40 7.54 22.43
C VAL A 89 -9.24 6.28 22.38
N SER A 90 -10.07 6.07 23.40
CA SER A 90 -11.15 5.10 23.36
C SER A 90 -12.52 5.72 23.50
N VAL A 91 -13.49 5.18 22.76
CA VAL A 91 -14.86 5.65 22.76
C VAL A 91 -15.83 4.47 22.84
N GLN A 92 -16.83 4.61 23.70
CA GLN A 92 -17.98 3.73 23.81
C GLN A 92 -19.27 4.53 23.63
N THR A 93 -20.25 3.96 22.95
CA THR A 93 -21.60 4.52 22.85
C THR A 93 -22.46 3.89 23.93
N LEU A 94 -23.08 4.73 24.74
CA LEU A 94 -24.03 4.33 25.78
C LEU A 94 -25.42 4.57 25.21
N ILE A 95 -26.16 3.51 24.95
CA ILE A 95 -27.55 3.58 24.47
C ILE A 95 -28.45 3.48 25.69
N ILE A 96 -29.31 4.48 25.87
CA ILE A 96 -30.20 4.61 27.02
C ILE A 96 -31.63 4.50 26.50
N ASP A 97 -32.39 3.58 27.06
CA ASP A 97 -33.83 3.52 26.90
C ASP A 97 -34.47 4.58 27.79
N THR A 98 -35.21 5.50 27.17
CA THR A 98 -35.73 6.69 27.86
C THR A 98 -36.95 6.39 28.72
N THR A 99 -37.66 5.28 28.43
CA THR A 99 -38.89 4.91 29.12
C THR A 99 -38.60 4.13 30.39
N THR A 100 -37.51 3.35 30.38
CA THR A 100 -37.11 2.48 31.49
C THR A 100 -35.83 2.92 32.21
N GLY A 101 -35.01 3.76 31.57
CA GLY A 101 -33.67 4.11 32.04
C GLY A 101 -32.63 2.99 31.86
N PHE A 102 -33.00 1.85 31.26
CA PHE A 102 -32.06 0.75 31.02
C PHE A 102 -31.01 1.17 30.00
N MET A 103 -29.75 0.88 30.28
CA MET A 103 -28.63 1.34 29.48
C MET A 103 -27.72 0.19 29.08
N VAL A 104 -27.26 0.22 27.82
CA VAL A 104 -26.23 -0.67 27.31
C VAL A 104 -25.07 0.14 26.78
N ARG A 105 -23.88 -0.15 27.31
CA ARG A 105 -22.62 0.39 26.84
C ARG A 105 -22.03 -0.55 25.78
N SER A 106 -21.74 0.00 24.61
CA SER A 106 -21.14 -0.69 23.47
C SER A 106 -19.76 -1.28 23.83
N ASN A 107 -19.20 -2.11 22.95
CA ASN A 107 -17.79 -2.46 23.04
C ASN A 107 -16.91 -1.22 22.83
N LYS A 108 -15.71 -1.25 23.40
CA LYS A 108 -14.72 -0.17 23.30
C LYS A 108 -14.08 -0.18 21.92
N VAL A 109 -14.14 0.96 21.23
CA VAL A 109 -13.30 1.22 20.05
C VAL A 109 -12.09 2.01 20.53
N TRP A 110 -10.88 1.61 20.13
CA TRP A 110 -9.63 2.25 20.56
C TRP A 110 -8.75 2.57 19.36
N PHE A 111 -8.15 3.77 19.37
CA PHE A 111 -7.19 4.20 18.37
C PHE A 111 -5.94 4.76 19.03
N ARG A 112 -4.78 4.36 18.52
CA ARG A 112 -3.49 4.87 18.98
C ARG A 112 -3.36 6.35 18.64
N ASN A 113 -2.93 7.15 19.62
CA ASN A 113 -2.58 8.55 19.41
C ASN A 113 -1.05 8.70 19.41
N ALA A 114 -0.45 8.84 18.23
CA ALA A 114 1.00 8.92 18.10
C ALA A 114 1.58 10.26 18.55
N ASN A 115 0.75 11.30 18.68
CA ASN A 115 1.19 12.65 19.02
C ASN A 115 0.17 13.33 19.96
N VAL A 116 0.20 12.94 21.24
CA VAL A 116 -0.71 13.45 22.27
C VAL A 116 -0.57 14.97 22.48
N GLY A 117 0.58 15.55 22.13
CA GLY A 117 0.82 17.00 22.19
C GLY A 117 0.10 17.80 21.10
N ASP A 118 -0.37 17.14 20.04
CA ASP A 118 -1.17 17.77 19.00
C ASP A 118 -2.66 17.74 19.37
N ALA A 119 -3.13 18.86 19.91
CA ALA A 119 -4.53 19.02 20.33
C ALA A 119 -5.50 18.87 19.16
N GLN A 120 -5.16 19.37 17.96
CA GLN A 120 -6.02 19.30 16.79
C GLN A 120 -6.09 17.87 16.25
N GLY A 121 -4.94 17.20 16.13
CA GLY A 121 -4.87 15.78 15.76
C GLY A 121 -5.64 14.90 16.73
N THR A 122 -5.52 15.17 18.04
CA THR A 122 -6.26 14.46 19.09
C THR A 122 -7.77 14.68 18.99
N ALA A 123 -8.23 15.91 18.76
CA ALA A 123 -9.65 16.22 18.57
C ALA A 123 -10.22 15.56 17.29
N GLY A 124 -9.43 15.52 16.21
CA GLY A 124 -9.75 14.77 15.01
C GLY A 124 -9.89 13.26 15.27
N LEU A 125 -8.97 12.68 16.05
CA LEU A 125 -9.00 11.28 16.45
C LEU A 125 -10.22 10.93 17.31
N ILE A 126 -10.62 11.82 18.23
CA ILE A 126 -11.85 11.67 19.01
C ILE A 126 -13.08 11.67 18.10
N SER A 127 -13.14 12.57 17.12
CA SER A 127 -14.24 12.64 16.16
C SER A 127 -14.32 11.37 15.31
N TYR A 128 -13.17 10.87 14.87
CA TYR A 128 -13.05 9.59 14.18
C TYR A 128 -13.54 8.43 15.06
N ALA A 129 -13.10 8.36 16.31
CA ALA A 129 -13.47 7.28 17.23
C ALA A 129 -14.95 7.26 17.58
N LYS A 130 -15.57 8.44 17.77
CA LYS A 130 -17.02 8.60 17.95
C LYS A 130 -17.78 8.02 16.77
N ARG A 131 -17.34 8.29 15.53
CA ARG A 131 -18.01 7.78 14.33
C ARG A 131 -18.09 6.26 14.34
N TYR A 132 -16.97 5.57 14.51
CA TYR A 132 -16.97 4.09 14.51
C TYR A 132 -17.71 3.51 15.71
N SER A 133 -17.61 4.14 16.88
CA SER A 133 -18.34 3.70 18.06
C SER A 133 -19.85 3.77 17.84
N LEU A 134 -20.34 4.89 17.29
CA LEU A 134 -21.75 5.11 16.99
C LEU A 134 -22.23 4.17 15.88
N SER A 135 -21.47 4.08 14.78
CA SER A 135 -21.76 3.19 13.66
C SER A 135 -21.88 1.74 14.10
N ALA A 136 -20.94 1.25 14.93
CA ALA A 136 -20.98 -0.10 15.47
C ALA A 136 -22.17 -0.34 16.42
N ALA A 137 -22.53 0.66 17.22
CA ALA A 137 -23.64 0.55 18.17
C ALA A 137 -25.00 0.44 17.49
N PHE A 138 -25.21 1.18 16.40
CA PHE A 138 -26.49 1.22 15.68
C PHE A 138 -26.51 0.40 14.37
N GLY A 139 -25.39 -0.20 13.96
CA GLY A 139 -25.31 -0.99 12.73
C GLY A 139 -25.34 -0.14 11.46
N ILE A 140 -24.63 0.99 11.46
CA ILE A 140 -24.47 1.88 10.31
C ILE A 140 -23.22 1.51 9.52
N ALA A 141 -23.35 1.42 8.20
CA ALA A 141 -22.22 1.25 7.29
C ALA A 141 -21.73 2.64 6.84
N SER A 142 -20.84 3.26 7.62
CA SER A 142 -20.32 4.61 7.37
C SER A 142 -19.28 4.70 6.26
N GLU A 143 -18.78 3.56 5.79
CA GLU A 143 -17.75 3.46 4.76
C GLU A 143 -18.06 2.35 3.76
N ASP A 144 -17.46 2.42 2.57
CA ASP A 144 -17.47 1.29 1.64
C ASP A 144 -16.58 0.17 2.19
N ASP A 145 -17.11 -1.05 2.24
CA ASP A 145 -16.34 -2.27 2.55
C ASP A 145 -15.47 -2.60 1.32
N GLU A 146 -14.39 -1.85 1.16
CA GLU A 146 -13.42 -2.04 0.08
C GLU A 146 -12.27 -2.97 0.48
N ASP A 147 -12.25 -3.45 1.73
CA ASP A 147 -11.20 -4.31 2.26
C ASP A 147 -11.15 -5.67 1.54
N ALA A 148 -12.28 -6.13 0.99
CA ALA A 148 -12.34 -7.33 0.15
C ALA A 148 -11.73 -7.16 -1.25
N LYS A 149 -11.45 -5.93 -1.71
CA LYS A 149 -10.77 -5.69 -3.01
C LYS A 149 -9.24 -5.80 -2.90
N GLY A 150 -8.70 -5.83 -1.67
CA GLY A 150 -7.27 -5.85 -1.39
C GLY A 150 -6.79 -7.06 -0.57
N LEU A 151 -7.69 -7.89 -0.03
CA LEU A 151 -7.30 -9.20 0.44
C LEU A 151 -6.87 -10.02 -0.78
N PRO A 152 -5.60 -10.49 -0.87
CA PRO A 152 -5.31 -11.55 -1.80
C PRO A 152 -6.31 -12.66 -1.47
N GLN A 153 -7.17 -13.02 -2.43
CA GLN A 153 -7.78 -14.34 -2.45
C GLN A 153 -6.60 -15.26 -2.19
N GLN A 154 -6.53 -15.89 -1.01
CA GLN A 154 -5.57 -16.96 -0.77
C GLN A 154 -6.04 -18.12 -1.63
N GLY A 155 -5.80 -17.99 -2.95
CA GLY A 155 -5.58 -19.13 -3.80
C GLY A 155 -4.40 -19.91 -3.21
N PRO A 156 -4.31 -21.21 -3.50
CA PRO A 156 -3.20 -22.03 -3.02
C PRO A 156 -1.88 -21.29 -3.29
N GLU A 157 -1.07 -21.13 -2.25
CA GLU A 157 0.24 -20.50 -2.31
C GLU A 157 0.97 -21.07 -3.54
N VAL A 158 1.34 -20.17 -4.47
CA VAL A 158 1.94 -20.59 -5.73
C VAL A 158 3.33 -21.13 -5.41
N ASP A 159 3.46 -22.46 -5.45
CA ASP A 159 4.72 -23.19 -5.31
C ASP A 159 5.73 -22.69 -6.35
N ASP A 160 6.72 -21.92 -5.87
CA ASP A 160 7.75 -21.29 -6.70
C ASP A 160 8.60 -22.33 -7.42
N ASP A 161 8.90 -23.47 -6.79
CA ASP A 161 9.73 -24.53 -7.37
C ASP A 161 8.98 -25.22 -8.51
N ALA A 162 7.69 -25.50 -8.30
CA ALA A 162 6.83 -26.04 -9.35
C ALA A 162 6.69 -25.07 -10.55
N LEU A 163 6.52 -23.77 -10.29
CA LEU A 163 6.41 -22.76 -11.33
C LEU A 163 7.72 -22.60 -12.12
N HIS A 164 8.87 -22.65 -11.43
CA HIS A 164 10.18 -22.66 -12.07
C HIS A 164 10.36 -23.89 -12.96
N ALA A 165 9.94 -25.08 -12.50
CA ALA A 165 10.01 -26.30 -13.30
C ALA A 165 9.14 -26.21 -14.57
N ILE A 166 7.92 -25.71 -14.46
CA ILE A 166 7.01 -25.50 -15.61
C ILE A 166 7.60 -24.48 -16.58
N TRP A 167 8.16 -23.37 -16.07
CA TRP A 167 8.80 -22.36 -16.91
C TRP A 167 10.02 -22.91 -17.65
N HIS A 168 10.84 -23.74 -17.00
CA HIS A 168 11.96 -24.42 -17.65
C HIS A 168 11.49 -25.40 -18.74
N ALA A 169 10.43 -26.16 -18.49
CA ALA A 169 9.82 -27.03 -19.48
C ALA A 169 9.28 -26.24 -20.68
N TYR A 170 8.65 -25.08 -20.45
CA TYR A 170 8.20 -24.17 -21.50
C TYR A 170 9.34 -23.63 -22.36
N LEU A 171 10.45 -23.20 -21.75
CA LEU A 171 11.64 -22.76 -22.50
C LEU A 171 12.25 -23.89 -23.35
N ASN A 172 12.02 -25.14 -22.97
CA ASN A 172 12.42 -26.34 -23.72
C ASN A 172 11.33 -26.83 -24.69
N HIS A 173 10.28 -26.04 -24.92
CA HIS A 173 9.17 -26.36 -25.82
C HIS A 173 8.35 -27.60 -25.44
N ASP A 174 8.21 -27.89 -24.15
CA ASP A 174 7.29 -28.91 -23.68
C ASP A 174 5.82 -28.52 -23.99
N PRO A 175 5.03 -29.40 -24.64
CA PRO A 175 3.64 -29.10 -25.01
C PRO A 175 2.73 -28.86 -23.80
N ALA A 176 2.87 -29.64 -22.73
CA ALA A 176 2.02 -29.50 -21.54
C ALA A 176 2.32 -28.19 -20.79
N ALA A 177 3.59 -27.80 -20.71
CA ALA A 177 3.99 -26.54 -20.13
C ALA A 177 3.54 -25.33 -20.97
N THR A 178 3.57 -25.46 -22.30
CA THR A 178 3.11 -24.42 -23.24
C THR A 178 1.60 -24.21 -23.12
N ASP A 179 0.82 -25.30 -23.15
CA ASP A 179 -0.63 -25.25 -22.96
C ASP A 179 -1.00 -24.73 -21.57
N TRP A 180 -0.19 -25.04 -20.55
CA TRP A 180 -0.41 -24.54 -19.20
C TRP A 180 -0.20 -23.02 -19.12
N ILE A 181 0.94 -22.50 -19.60
CA ILE A 181 1.28 -21.06 -19.53
C ILE A 181 0.31 -20.18 -20.32
N HIS A 182 -0.28 -20.69 -21.40
CA HIS A 182 -1.23 -19.93 -22.22
C HIS A 182 -2.66 -19.92 -21.67
N LYS A 183 -2.96 -20.66 -20.60
CA LYS A 183 -4.27 -20.62 -19.94
C LYS A 183 -4.42 -19.36 -19.09
N SER A 184 -5.67 -19.05 -18.75
CA SER A 184 -5.96 -18.02 -17.75
C SER A 184 -5.49 -18.49 -16.37
N HIS A 185 -4.70 -17.67 -15.68
CA HIS A 185 -4.24 -17.89 -14.31
C HIS A 185 -4.75 -16.79 -13.37
N ASP A 186 -4.67 -17.04 -12.07
CA ASP A 186 -4.90 -16.01 -11.05
C ASP A 186 -3.82 -14.90 -11.14
N ALA A 187 -4.10 -13.79 -10.47
CA ALA A 187 -3.25 -12.60 -10.53
C ALA A 187 -1.83 -12.83 -9.99
N GLU A 188 -1.65 -13.71 -9.00
CA GLU A 188 -0.33 -13.98 -8.40
C GLU A 188 0.52 -14.83 -9.35
N THR A 189 -0.04 -15.94 -9.84
CA THR A 189 0.61 -16.82 -10.83
C THR A 189 0.99 -16.06 -12.10
N ALA A 190 0.07 -15.24 -12.63
CA ALA A 190 0.32 -14.44 -13.82
C ALA A 190 1.49 -13.45 -13.62
N ASN A 191 1.53 -12.78 -12.46
CA ASN A 191 2.63 -11.85 -12.12
C ASN A 191 3.98 -12.57 -12.03
N LYS A 192 4.04 -13.77 -11.45
CA LYS A 192 5.28 -14.56 -11.38
C LYS A 192 5.76 -15.01 -12.76
N ILE A 193 4.86 -15.46 -13.64
CA ILE A 193 5.19 -15.80 -15.05
C ILE A 193 5.77 -14.58 -15.79
N ILE A 194 5.16 -13.40 -15.62
CA ILE A 194 5.66 -12.15 -16.21
C ILE A 194 7.08 -11.82 -15.70
N GLN A 195 7.34 -12.00 -14.41
CA GLN A 195 8.68 -11.79 -13.84
C GLN A 195 9.72 -12.75 -14.43
N LEU A 196 9.40 -14.04 -14.56
CA LEU A 196 10.29 -15.04 -15.17
C LEU A 196 10.61 -14.69 -16.63
N SER A 197 9.61 -14.27 -17.39
CA SER A 197 9.78 -13.80 -18.77
C SER A 197 10.71 -12.58 -18.86
N ASN A 198 10.52 -11.59 -17.99
CA ASN A 198 11.34 -10.38 -17.96
C ASN A 198 12.79 -10.69 -17.55
N ASN A 199 12.99 -11.56 -16.57
CA ASN A 199 14.32 -12.02 -16.15
C ASN A 199 15.04 -12.77 -17.27
N TYR A 200 14.32 -13.64 -17.98
CA TYR A 200 14.86 -14.34 -19.15
C TYR A 200 15.29 -13.37 -20.26
N LYS A 201 14.42 -12.42 -20.62
CA LYS A 201 14.75 -11.37 -21.62
C LYS A 201 15.98 -10.56 -21.22
N LYS A 202 16.07 -10.15 -19.94
CA LYS A 202 17.23 -9.41 -19.41
C LYS A 202 18.51 -10.25 -19.47
N LYS A 203 18.44 -11.54 -19.15
CA LYS A 203 19.57 -12.47 -19.26
C LYS A 203 20.06 -12.59 -20.71
N GLN A 204 19.14 -12.71 -21.66
CA GLN A 204 19.45 -12.74 -23.10
C GLN A 204 20.12 -11.45 -23.58
N GLN A 205 19.58 -10.28 -23.20
CA GLN A 205 20.17 -8.98 -23.54
C GLN A 205 21.58 -8.81 -22.97
N ASN A 206 21.80 -9.23 -21.71
CA ASN A 206 23.11 -9.19 -21.08
C ASN A 206 24.12 -10.12 -21.76
N ALA A 207 23.69 -11.33 -22.14
CA ALA A 207 24.53 -12.28 -22.88
C ALA A 207 24.95 -11.71 -24.25
N GLN A 208 24.01 -11.12 -24.99
CA GLN A 208 24.29 -10.44 -26.27
C GLN A 208 25.25 -9.26 -26.10
N LYS A 209 25.06 -8.44 -25.05
CA LYS A 209 25.94 -7.31 -24.75
C LYS A 209 27.35 -7.77 -24.41
N ALA A 210 27.48 -8.84 -23.62
CA ALA A 210 28.77 -9.43 -23.26
C ALA A 210 29.48 -10.02 -24.49
N GLN A 211 28.75 -10.67 -25.40
CA GLN A 211 29.31 -11.19 -26.64
C GLN A 211 29.80 -10.08 -27.55
N ARG A 212 29.00 -9.02 -27.76
CA ARG A 212 29.42 -7.84 -28.53
C ARG A 212 30.67 -7.18 -27.94
N ALA A 213 30.75 -7.08 -26.60
CA ALA A 213 31.93 -6.52 -25.94
C ALA A 213 33.20 -7.38 -26.18
N LYS A 214 33.07 -8.72 -26.16
CA LYS A 214 34.16 -9.63 -26.49
C LYS A 214 34.60 -9.49 -27.95
N GLU A 215 33.65 -9.39 -28.88
CA GLU A 215 33.94 -9.20 -30.31
C GLU A 215 34.61 -7.84 -30.60
N LEU A 216 34.16 -6.76 -29.96
CA LEU A 216 34.80 -5.45 -30.08
C LEU A 216 36.23 -5.47 -29.54
N LYS A 217 36.44 -6.10 -28.37
CA LYS A 217 37.77 -6.21 -27.78
C LYS A 217 38.71 -7.01 -28.69
N ALA A 218 38.27 -8.15 -29.21
CA ALA A 218 39.06 -8.94 -30.15
C ALA A 218 39.42 -8.18 -31.44
N LYS A 219 38.49 -7.35 -31.96
CA LYS A 219 38.79 -6.48 -33.12
C LYS A 219 39.81 -5.40 -32.79
N HIS A 220 39.70 -4.77 -31.62
CA HIS A 220 40.64 -3.75 -31.17
C HIS A 220 42.05 -4.34 -30.96
N ASP A 221 42.13 -5.50 -30.31
CA ASP A 221 43.40 -6.19 -30.05
C ASP A 221 44.06 -6.60 -31.38
N LYS A 222 43.29 -7.13 -32.34
CA LYS A 222 43.79 -7.44 -33.68
C LYS A 222 44.28 -6.18 -34.42
N ALA A 223 43.55 -5.07 -34.35
CA ALA A 223 43.96 -3.81 -34.97
C ALA A 223 45.24 -3.24 -34.35
N ARG A 224 45.42 -3.41 -33.03
CA ARG A 224 46.64 -3.04 -32.31
C ARG A 224 47.82 -3.90 -32.75
N ASP A 225 47.64 -5.22 -32.84
CA ASP A 225 48.69 -6.15 -33.28
C ASP A 225 49.11 -5.88 -34.74
N ASP A 226 48.14 -5.61 -35.62
CA ASP A 226 48.41 -5.24 -37.02
C ASP A 226 49.16 -3.89 -37.13
N ALA A 227 48.88 -2.93 -36.24
CA ALA A 227 49.60 -1.66 -36.17
C ALA A 227 51.04 -1.83 -35.66
N ILE A 228 51.25 -2.66 -34.63
CA ILE A 228 52.59 -3.00 -34.13
C ILE A 228 53.41 -3.68 -35.22
N ARG A 229 52.81 -4.64 -35.94
CA ARG A 229 53.47 -5.34 -37.06
C ARG A 229 53.94 -4.38 -38.15
N LYS A 230 53.11 -3.40 -38.52
CA LYS A 230 53.48 -2.37 -39.51
C LYS A 230 54.66 -1.49 -39.07
N ILE A 231 54.80 -1.23 -37.77
CA ILE A 231 55.93 -0.45 -37.23
C ILE A 231 57.21 -1.30 -37.22
N VAL A 232 57.10 -2.58 -36.84
CA VAL A 232 58.24 -3.51 -36.76
C VAL A 232 58.76 -3.89 -38.15
N ASP A 233 57.86 -4.17 -39.10
CA ASP A 233 58.21 -4.57 -40.48
C ASP A 233 58.52 -3.35 -41.37
N GLY A 234 58.19 -2.12 -40.92
CA GLY A 234 58.39 -0.86 -41.64
C GLY A 234 59.78 -0.21 -41.48
N THR A 235 60.70 -0.84 -40.75
CA THR A 235 62.07 -0.34 -40.57
C THR A 235 63.09 -1.23 -41.28
N THR A 236 63.26 -0.98 -42.58
CA THR A 236 64.53 -1.14 -43.30
C THR A 236 64.59 -0.10 -44.42
N ASP A 237 65.30 1.01 -44.19
CA ASP A 237 66.39 1.54 -45.04
C ASP A 237 66.67 3.02 -44.76
N ASP A 238 67.95 3.29 -44.45
CA ASP A 238 68.56 4.59 -44.15
C ASP A 238 68.50 5.59 -45.32
N LYS A 239 68.39 6.90 -45.00
CA LYS A 239 69.29 7.93 -45.56
C LYS A 239 69.25 9.29 -44.81
N LYS A 240 70.47 9.75 -44.50
CA LYS A 240 70.92 11.07 -44.02
C LYS A 240 70.23 12.29 -44.65
N SER A 241 70.01 13.33 -43.83
CA SER A 241 70.59 14.68 -44.06
C SER A 241 70.61 15.53 -42.78
N GLU A 242 71.76 16.13 -42.48
CA GLU A 242 71.96 17.35 -41.66
C GLU A 242 71.01 18.46 -42.18
N THR A 243 70.55 19.48 -41.44
CA THR A 243 71.13 20.30 -40.37
C THR A 243 70.00 21.15 -39.76
N ASP A 244 70.26 21.68 -38.57
CA ASP A 244 69.90 23.01 -38.08
C ASP A 244 69.03 23.10 -36.81
N SER A 245 69.50 24.02 -35.98
CA SER A 245 69.32 24.38 -34.60
C SER A 245 67.90 24.80 -34.18
N GLY A 246 67.59 24.57 -32.90
CA GLY A 246 66.40 25.12 -32.25
C GLY A 246 66.13 24.51 -30.87
N GLU A 247 66.63 25.18 -29.82
CA GLU A 247 66.25 25.03 -28.41
C GLU A 247 64.71 24.96 -28.27
N THR A 248 64.06 24.31 -27.30
CA THR A 248 64.20 24.47 -25.84
C THR A 248 63.15 23.59 -25.13
N LYS A 249 63.42 23.32 -23.83
CA LYS A 249 62.48 23.15 -22.70
C LYS A 249 61.73 21.82 -22.53
N GLN A 250 62.41 20.94 -21.81
CA GLN A 250 61.85 20.10 -20.77
C GLN A 250 61.36 20.99 -19.60
N GLN A 251 60.08 20.91 -19.23
CA GLN A 251 59.56 21.44 -17.96
C GLN A 251 58.60 20.41 -17.35
N ASP A 252 59.08 19.74 -16.31
CA ASP A 252 58.26 19.08 -15.30
C ASP A 252 57.59 20.16 -14.43
N LEU A 253 56.26 20.06 -14.23
CA LEU A 253 55.54 20.86 -13.23
C LEU A 253 54.41 20.01 -12.60
N PHE A 254 54.80 19.06 -11.75
CA PHE A 254 53.98 18.68 -10.60
C PHE A 254 54.65 19.23 -9.36
N GLY A 255 54.12 20.36 -8.90
CA GLY A 255 54.50 20.99 -7.65
C GLY A 255 53.69 22.26 -7.49
N ASP A 256 52.84 22.28 -6.45
CA ASP A 256 52.34 23.47 -5.76
C ASP A 256 51.20 24.23 -6.50
N ILE A 257 50.00 24.44 -5.97
CA ILE A 257 49.57 24.74 -4.60
C ILE A 257 48.03 24.63 -4.53
N LEU A 258 47.49 24.12 -3.41
CA LEU A 258 46.44 24.74 -2.58
C LEU A 258 46.13 23.77 -1.41
N GLY A 259 46.44 24.03 -0.14
CA GLY A 259 47.17 25.17 0.44
C GLY A 259 46.56 26.54 0.21
#